data_AF-A0A075WJE2-F1
#
_entry.id   AF-A0A075WJE2-F1
#
_cell.length_a   1.000
_cell.length_b   1.000
_cell.length_c   1.000
_cell.angle_alpha   90.00
_cell.angle_beta   90.00
_cell.angle_gamma   90.00
#
_symmetry.space_group_name_H-M   'P 1'
#
loop_
_entity.id
_entity.type
_entity.pdbx_description
1 polymer ?
#
loop_
_entity_poly.entity_id
_entity_poly.type
_entity_poly.pdbx_seq_one_letter_code
_entity_poly.pdbx_strand_id
1 'polypeptide(L)'
;MKIVEALKANGVEVIITEKADVLIKNFENAHISYALSADEKTGVIFFGGFEEKMKAGLAEHHVAILKEEDVKENILLAYEHARRKSDVLFASSSASKTADIEGKTVFGMHGPRKFTVVLVVRK
;
A
#
# COMPACT_ATOMS: atom_id res chain seq x y z
N MET A 1 11.64 -2.91 -12.68
CA MET A 1 11.90 -2.93 -11.22
C MET A 1 11.11 -4.09 -10.64
N LYS A 2 11.74 -5.02 -9.90
CA LYS A 2 11.08 -6.26 -9.43
C LYS A 2 9.79 -5.99 -8.63
N ILE A 3 9.80 -4.94 -7.81
CA ILE A 3 8.63 -4.51 -7.04
C ILE A 3 7.39 -4.24 -7.91
N VAL A 4 7.57 -3.63 -9.09
CA VAL A 4 6.45 -3.29 -10.00
C VAL A 4 5.82 -4.56 -10.56
N GLU A 5 6.64 -5.55 -10.89
CA GLU A 5 6.18 -6.85 -11.40
C GLU A 5 5.42 -7.62 -10.32
N ALA A 6 5.97 -7.66 -9.09
CA ALA A 6 5.33 -8.31 -7.96
C ALA A 6 3.97 -7.67 -7.62
N LEU A 7 3.88 -6.34 -7.57
CA LEU A 7 2.64 -5.61 -7.32
C LEU A 7 1.60 -5.86 -8.41
N LYS A 8 1.99 -5.80 -9.69
CA LYS A 8 1.08 -6.09 -10.80
C LYS A 8 0.58 -7.53 -10.79
N ALA A 9 1.44 -8.49 -10.45
CA ALA A 9 1.05 -9.89 -10.29
C ALA A 9 0.00 -10.08 -9.18
N ASN A 10 0.02 -9.24 -8.16
CA ASN A 10 -0.98 -9.21 -7.09
C ASN A 10 -2.28 -8.46 -7.47
N GLY A 11 -2.40 -7.98 -8.72
CA GLY A 11 -3.55 -7.21 -9.20
C GLY A 11 -3.58 -5.75 -8.74
N VAL A 12 -2.44 -5.21 -8.29
CA VAL A 12 -2.31 -3.83 -7.83
C VAL A 12 -2.03 -2.91 -9.02
N GLU A 13 -2.75 -1.79 -9.10
CA GLU A 13 -2.45 -0.73 -10.06
C GLU A 13 -1.16 -0.02 -9.64
N VAL A 14 -0.18 0.10 -10.54
CA VAL A 14 1.10 0.77 -10.23
C VAL A 14 1.30 1.96 -11.15
N ILE A 15 1.48 3.14 -10.55
CA ILE A 15 1.79 4.39 -11.24
C ILE A 15 3.20 4.81 -10.84
N ILE A 16 4.06 5.06 -11.83
CA ILE A 16 5.44 5.51 -11.60
C ILE A 16 5.50 7.01 -11.89
N THR A 17 6.01 7.81 -10.96
CA THR A 17 6.07 9.27 -11.10
C THR A 17 7.26 9.86 -10.35
N GLU A 18 7.70 11.06 -10.76
CA GLU A 18 8.65 11.88 -9.99
C GLU A 18 7.91 12.86 -9.06
N LYS A 19 6.60 13.09 -9.29
CA LYS A 19 5.80 14.14 -8.63
C LYS A 19 4.51 13.57 -8.03
N ALA A 20 4.62 12.93 -6.86
CA ALA A 20 3.46 12.39 -6.16
C ALA A 20 2.43 13.48 -5.83
N ASP A 21 2.86 14.64 -5.31
CA ASP A 21 1.97 15.71 -4.82
C ASP A 21 0.99 16.26 -5.88
N VAL A 22 1.37 16.19 -7.16
CA VAL A 22 0.49 16.57 -8.27
C VAL A 22 -0.53 15.48 -8.55
N LEU A 23 -0.09 14.22 -8.53
CA LEU A 23 -0.91 13.05 -8.84
C LEU A 23 -1.94 12.76 -7.73
N ILE A 24 -1.57 12.96 -6.47
CA ILE A 24 -2.42 12.68 -5.31
C ILE A 24 -3.73 13.46 -5.39
N LYS A 25 -3.71 14.67 -5.98
CA LYS A 25 -4.90 15.52 -6.17
C LYS A 25 -5.97 14.89 -7.07
N ASN A 26 -5.62 13.90 -7.89
CA ASN A 26 -6.55 13.22 -8.78
C ASN A 26 -7.33 12.09 -8.07
N PHE A 27 -7.03 11.81 -6.79
CA PHE A 27 -7.68 10.75 -6.01
C PHE A 27 -8.65 11.34 -4.98
N GLU A 28 -9.67 12.06 -5.45
CA GLU A 28 -10.60 12.84 -4.60
C GLU A 28 -11.33 12.00 -3.52
N ASN A 29 -11.55 10.70 -3.75
CA ASN A 29 -12.26 9.80 -2.83
C ASN A 29 -11.41 8.63 -2.32
N ALA A 30 -10.07 8.72 -2.40
CA ALA A 30 -9.19 7.67 -1.90
C ALA A 30 -8.59 8.02 -0.53
N HIS A 31 -8.37 7.00 0.30
CA HIS A 31 -7.46 7.14 1.43
C HIS A 31 -6.02 7.07 0.93
N ILE A 32 -5.20 8.04 1.29
CA ILE A 32 -3.79 8.10 0.87
C ILE A 32 -2.91 7.80 2.07
N SER A 33 -2.06 6.78 1.96
CA SER A 33 -1.06 6.46 2.98
C SER A 33 0.34 6.53 2.42
N TYR A 34 1.28 7.02 3.21
CA TYR A 34 2.70 6.95 2.90
C TYR A 34 3.26 5.62 3.41
N ALA A 35 3.81 4.82 2.49
CA ALA A 35 4.44 3.56 2.83
C ALA A 35 5.73 3.79 3.63
N LEU A 36 5.95 2.95 4.64
CA LEU A 36 7.18 2.95 5.42
C LEU A 36 8.29 2.17 4.73
N SER A 37 7.95 1.07 4.06
CA SER A 37 8.85 0.22 3.28
C SER A 37 8.07 -0.75 2.37
N ALA A 38 8.76 -1.38 1.43
CA ALA A 38 8.20 -2.48 0.65
C ALA A 38 9.24 -3.57 0.34
N ASP A 39 8.78 -4.81 0.13
CA ASP A 39 9.60 -5.92 -0.35
C ASP A 39 9.51 -6.05 -1.88
N GLU A 40 10.66 -5.92 -2.55
CA GLU A 40 10.74 -5.99 -4.02
C GLU A 40 10.29 -7.33 -4.62
N LYS A 41 10.34 -8.42 -3.85
CA LYS A 41 10.05 -9.78 -4.35
C LYS A 41 8.56 -10.11 -4.27
N THR A 42 7.92 -9.74 -3.18
CA THR A 42 6.54 -10.14 -2.89
C THR A 42 5.51 -9.03 -3.13
N GLY A 43 5.96 -7.76 -3.22
CA GLY A 43 5.04 -6.63 -3.30
C GLY A 43 4.34 -6.32 -1.97
N VAL A 44 4.80 -6.89 -0.85
CA VAL A 44 4.30 -6.53 0.49
C VAL A 44 4.78 -5.13 0.83
N ILE A 45 3.83 -4.25 1.19
CA ILE A 45 4.08 -2.87 1.59
C ILE A 45 3.70 -2.72 3.06
N PHE A 46 4.59 -2.10 3.84
CA PHE A 46 4.36 -1.81 5.26
C PHE A 46 3.94 -0.37 5.48
N PHE A 47 2.99 -0.20 6.40
CA PHE A 47 2.45 1.08 6.84
C PHE A 47 2.45 1.16 8.36
N GLY A 48 2.35 2.39 8.90
CA GLY A 48 2.40 2.65 10.34
C GLY A 48 1.09 3.19 10.89
N GLY A 49 0.75 2.79 12.11
CA GLY A 49 -0.34 3.36 12.89
C GLY A 49 -1.65 2.58 12.84
N PHE A 50 -2.33 2.51 13.99
CA PHE A 50 -3.63 1.83 14.10
C PHE A 50 -4.74 2.59 13.37
N GLU A 51 -4.77 3.93 13.49
CA GLU A 51 -5.75 4.75 12.77
C GLU A 51 -5.60 4.62 11.25
N GLU A 52 -4.37 4.60 10.75
CA GLU A 52 -4.10 4.40 9.33
C GLU A 52 -4.56 3.03 8.85
N LYS A 53 -4.37 1.98 9.67
CA LYS A 53 -4.89 0.65 9.37
C LYS A 53 -6.42 0.67 9.23
N MET A 54 -7.11 1.34 10.15
CA MET A 54 -8.57 1.46 10.13
C MET A 54 -9.06 2.21 8.90
N LYS A 55 -8.46 3.37 8.61
CA LYS A 55 -8.84 4.20 7.44
C LYS A 55 -8.55 3.49 6.12
N ALA A 56 -7.38 2.86 5.99
CA ALA A 56 -6.99 2.12 4.80
C ALA A 56 -7.87 0.89 4.55
N GLY A 57 -8.24 0.16 5.61
CA GLY A 57 -9.16 -0.97 5.49
C GLY A 57 -10.56 -0.54 5.04
N LEU A 58 -11.11 0.51 5.65
CA LEU A 58 -12.47 0.98 5.36
C LEU A 58 -12.59 1.78 4.05
N ALA A 59 -11.48 2.14 3.41
CA ALA A 59 -11.50 2.92 2.17
C ALA A 59 -11.96 2.08 0.98
N GLU A 60 -12.84 2.65 0.14
CA GLU A 60 -13.15 2.00 -1.15
C GLU A 60 -11.90 1.92 -2.05
N HIS A 61 -11.08 2.98 -2.02
CA HIS A 61 -9.82 3.07 -2.72
C HIS A 61 -8.71 3.48 -1.75
N HIS A 62 -7.69 2.64 -1.62
CA HIS A 62 -6.46 2.97 -0.91
C HIS A 62 -5.34 3.23 -1.91
N VAL A 63 -4.68 4.38 -1.77
CA VAL A 63 -3.53 4.79 -2.56
C VAL A 63 -2.30 4.82 -1.66
N ALA A 64 -1.32 3.97 -1.98
CA ALA A 64 -0.06 3.91 -1.27
C ALA A 64 1.02 4.71 -2.00
N ILE A 65 1.62 5.68 -1.32
CA ILE A 65 2.78 6.42 -1.82
C ILE A 65 4.03 5.70 -1.35
N LEU A 66 4.77 5.10 -2.28
CA LEU A 66 5.99 4.35 -2.02
C LEU A 66 7.18 5.06 -2.67
N LYS A 67 8.20 5.40 -1.88
CA LYS A 67 9.45 5.92 -2.42
C LYS A 67 10.37 4.78 -2.83
N GLU A 68 11.12 4.97 -3.92
CA GLU A 68 12.10 4.00 -4.38
C GLU A 68 13.14 3.64 -3.30
N GLU A 69 13.61 4.63 -2.53
CA GLU A 69 14.56 4.44 -1.42
C GLU A 69 14.03 3.54 -0.28
N ASP A 70 12.71 3.37 -0.20
CA ASP A 70 12.03 2.54 0.80
C ASP A 70 11.73 1.11 0.32
N VAL A 71 12.08 0.79 -0.94
CA VAL A 71 12.02 -0.59 -1.48
C VAL A 71 13.25 -1.38 -1.00
N LYS A 72 13.04 -2.56 -0.45
CA LYS A 72 14.08 -3.46 0.09
C LYS A 72 14.09 -4.80 -0.62
N GLU A 73 15.23 -5.48 -0.56
CA GLU A 73 15.51 -6.73 -1.29
C GLU A 73 14.68 -7.94 -0.82
N ASN A 74 14.13 -7.87 0.40
CA ASN A 74 13.33 -8.93 0.99
C ASN A 74 12.42 -8.39 2.11
N ILE A 75 11.43 -9.20 2.49
CA ILE A 75 10.44 -8.89 3.53
C ILE A 75 11.03 -8.61 4.92
N LEU A 76 12.12 -9.27 5.30
CA LEU A 76 12.73 -9.06 6.62
C LEU A 76 13.37 -7.67 6.71
N LEU A 77 14.14 -7.29 5.69
CA LEU A 77 14.71 -5.94 5.60
C LEU A 77 13.64 -4.87 5.49
N ALA A 78 12.56 -5.13 4.75
CA ALA A 78 11.42 -4.23 4.67
C ALA A 78 10.76 -4.04 6.05
N TYR A 79 10.49 -5.13 6.78
CA TYR A 79 9.90 -5.08 8.11
C TYR A 79 10.78 -4.33 9.11
N GLU A 80 12.08 -4.62 9.15
CA GLU A 80 13.03 -3.92 10.03
C GLU A 80 13.09 -2.43 9.73
N HIS A 81 13.10 -2.05 8.45
CA HIS A 81 13.07 -0.64 8.03
C HIS A 81 11.79 0.07 8.47
N ALA A 82 10.63 -0.60 8.36
CA ALA A 82 9.36 -0.03 8.81
C ALA A 82 9.27 0.08 10.34
N ARG A 83 9.75 -0.93 11.07
CA ARG A 83 9.73 -0.97 12.54
C ARG A 83 10.55 0.15 13.18
N ARG A 84 11.59 0.64 12.51
CA ARG A 84 12.36 1.82 12.97
C ARG A 84 11.58 3.12 12.84
N LYS A 85 10.48 3.15 12.06
CA LYS A 85 9.68 4.34 11.79
C LYS A 85 8.33 4.35 12.52
N SER A 86 7.85 3.20 13.01
CA SER A 86 6.55 3.07 13.67
C SER A 86 6.50 1.86 14.60
N ASP A 87 5.91 2.02 15.79
CA ASP A 87 5.70 0.95 16.78
C ASP A 87 4.54 0.02 16.41
N VAL A 88 3.55 0.55 15.67
CA VAL A 88 2.40 -0.21 15.18
C VAL A 88 2.53 -0.34 13.68
N LEU A 89 2.55 -1.57 13.18
CA LEU A 89 2.68 -1.88 11.77
C LEU A 89 1.49 -2.66 11.25
N PHE A 90 1.14 -2.40 9.99
CA PHE A 90 0.30 -3.28 9.20
C PHE A 90 0.88 -3.39 7.78
N ALA A 91 0.44 -4.42 7.05
CA ALA A 91 0.93 -4.69 5.72
C ALA A 91 -0.22 -4.88 4.73
N SER A 92 0.03 -4.51 3.48
CA SER A 92 -0.90 -4.76 2.37
C SER A 92 -0.10 -5.17 1.13
N SER A 93 -0.63 -6.12 0.37
CA SER A 93 0.00 -6.62 -0.87
C SER A 93 -0.96 -6.67 -2.05
N SER A 94 -2.27 -6.49 -1.80
CA SER A 94 -3.34 -6.52 -2.81
C SER A 94 -4.62 -5.88 -2.27
N ALA A 95 -5.58 -5.63 -3.16
CA ALA A 95 -6.96 -5.30 -2.78
C ALA A 95 -7.66 -6.49 -2.11
N SER A 96 -8.67 -6.22 -1.29
CA SER A 96 -9.45 -7.27 -0.63
C SER A 96 -10.33 -8.02 -1.62
N LYS A 97 -10.08 -9.32 -1.78
CA LYS A 97 -10.93 -10.22 -2.59
C LYS A 97 -12.24 -10.60 -1.90
N THR A 98 -12.34 -10.41 -0.59
CA THR A 98 -13.56 -10.76 0.18
C THR A 98 -14.57 -9.61 0.27
N ALA A 99 -14.16 -8.39 -0.09
CA ALA A 99 -15.05 -7.21 -0.13
C ALA A 99 -16.23 -7.38 -1.11
N ASP A 100 -16.11 -8.28 -2.09
CA ASP A 100 -17.16 -8.59 -3.06
C ASP A 100 -18.14 -9.69 -2.59
N ILE A 101 -17.75 -10.51 -1.60
CA ILE A 101 -18.55 -11.66 -1.12
C ILE A 101 -19.24 -11.34 0.21
N GLU A 102 -18.64 -10.50 1.06
CA GLU A 102 -19.03 -10.30 2.47
C GLU A 102 -19.92 -9.06 2.71
N GLY A 103 -20.61 -8.54 1.69
CA GLY A 103 -21.52 -7.39 1.85
C GLY A 103 -22.76 -7.60 2.74
N LYS A 104 -22.88 -8.71 3.49
CA LYS A 104 -24.11 -9.05 4.23
C LYS A 104 -24.00 -9.56 5.68
N THR A 105 -22.83 -9.85 6.28
CA THR A 105 -22.92 -10.60 7.57
C THR A 105 -21.89 -10.33 8.66
N VAL A 106 -20.74 -9.68 8.45
CA VAL A 106 -19.80 -9.46 9.58
C VAL A 106 -19.17 -8.09 9.48
N PHE A 107 -19.23 -7.32 10.58
CA PHE A 107 -18.43 -6.12 10.85
C PHE A 107 -16.92 -6.46 10.96
N GLY A 108 -16.37 -7.12 9.94
CA GLY A 108 -14.96 -7.42 9.80
C GLY A 108 -14.35 -6.38 8.87
N MET A 109 -13.26 -5.76 9.30
CA MET A 109 -12.57 -4.74 8.49
C MET A 109 -12.00 -5.40 7.22
N HIS A 110 -12.77 -5.38 6.13
CA HIS A 110 -12.31 -5.80 4.81
C HIS A 110 -11.24 -4.83 4.34
N GLY A 111 -10.25 -5.29 3.58
CA GLY A 111 -9.31 -4.37 2.94
C GLY A 111 -9.98 -3.57 1.81
N PRO A 112 -9.27 -2.62 1.21
CA PRO A 112 -9.83 -1.74 0.19
C PRO A 112 -10.25 -2.53 -1.06
N ARG A 113 -11.33 -2.10 -1.72
CA ARG A 113 -11.79 -2.69 -3.00
C ARG A 113 -10.81 -2.41 -4.13
N LYS A 114 -10.21 -1.22 -4.12
CA LYS A 114 -9.17 -0.81 -5.05
C LYS A 114 -7.89 -0.47 -4.30
N PHE A 115 -6.77 -1.01 -4.76
CA PHE A 115 -5.46 -0.68 -4.23
C PHE A 115 -4.54 -0.20 -5.35
N THR A 116 -4.02 1.02 -5.22
CA THR A 116 -3.09 1.63 -6.17
C THR A 116 -1.80 2.01 -5.46
N VAL A 117 -0.66 1.73 -6.08
CA VAL A 117 0.65 2.12 -5.58
C VAL A 117 1.23 3.17 -6.50
N VAL A 118 1.56 4.33 -5.93
CA VAL A 118 2.31 5.40 -6.58
C VAL A 118 3.77 5.23 -6.18
N LEU A 119 4.58 4.72 -7.10
CA LEU A 119 6.02 4.58 -6.94
C LEU A 119 6.73 5.88 -7.34
N VAL A 120 7.35 6.52 -6.35
CA VAL A 120 8.09 7.77 -6.52
C VAL A 120 9.56 7.45 -6.81
N VAL A 121 9.98 7.69 -8.05
CA VAL A 121 11.36 7.52 -8.51
C VAL A 121 12.07 8.86 -8.53
N ARG A 122 13.34 8.90 -8.13
CA ARG A 122 14.19 10.08 -8.31
C ARG A 122 15.07 9.85 -9.54
N LYS A 123 15.06 10.80 -10.48
CA LYS A 123 16.09 10.88 -11.53
C LYS A 123 17.37 11.51 -10.98
#